data_AF-A0A7R9MX22-F1
#
_entry.id   AF-A0A7R9MX22-F1
#
_cell.length_a   1.000
_cell.length_b   1.000
_cell.length_c   1.000
_cell.angle_alpha   90.00
_cell.angle_beta   90.00
_cell.angle_gamma   90.00
#
_symmetry.space_group_name_H-M   'P 1'
#
loop_
_entity.id
_entity.type
_entity.pdbx_description
1 polymer ?
#
loop_
_entity_poly.entity_id
_entity_poly.type
_entity_poly.pdbx_seq_one_letter_code
_entity_poly.pdbx_strand_id
1 'polypeptide(L)'
;MNTNWPASVQVSVNATPLIIDRGENKTSHKPLHLKEVCQAGRNMIQITSHLFLLQLVHRPTVRSVLQGLLRKRLLPLDHCAAKIKRNFTNGSLPANQSNQTAVEEGVEQTAIKVSLKC
;
A
#
# COMPACT_ATOMS: atom_id res chain seq x y z
N MET A 1 -9.67 4.92 10.74
CA MET A 1 -10.89 5.62 10.30
C MET A 1 -10.99 5.51 8.80
N ASN A 2 -12.16 5.19 8.26
CA ASN A 2 -12.39 5.16 6.82
C ASN A 2 -12.75 6.57 6.35
N THR A 3 -12.08 7.09 5.33
CA THR A 3 -12.41 8.42 4.76
C THR A 3 -13.38 8.23 3.61
N ASN A 4 -14.44 9.04 3.55
CA ASN A 4 -15.52 8.85 2.59
C ASN A 4 -16.07 10.18 2.03
N TRP A 5 -15.26 10.92 1.28
CA TRP A 5 -15.68 12.18 0.68
C TRP A 5 -16.90 12.04 -0.26
N PRO A 6 -18.04 12.70 0.00
CA PRO A 6 -19.18 12.76 -0.91
C PRO A 6 -18.88 13.61 -2.15
N ALA A 7 -19.47 13.31 -3.31
CA ALA A 7 -19.13 13.99 -4.56
C ALA A 7 -19.40 15.50 -4.54
N SER A 8 -20.45 15.93 -3.83
CA SER A 8 -20.89 17.32 -3.69
C SER A 8 -20.10 18.14 -2.66
N VAL A 9 -19.27 17.49 -1.83
CA VAL A 9 -18.55 18.21 -0.77
C VAL A 9 -17.48 19.10 -1.38
N GLN A 10 -17.43 20.35 -0.92
CA GLN A 10 -16.37 21.29 -1.21
C GLN A 10 -15.71 21.68 0.11
N VAL A 11 -14.39 21.81 0.08
CA VAL A 11 -13.58 22.17 1.24
C VAL A 11 -12.67 23.32 0.86
N SER A 12 -12.65 24.37 1.67
CA SER A 12 -11.65 25.43 1.57
C SER A 12 -11.05 25.75 2.92
N VAL A 13 -9.80 26.22 2.92
CA VAL A 13 -9.08 26.68 4.10
C VAL A 13 -8.55 28.06 3.80
N ASN A 14 -8.86 29.06 4.63
CA ASN A 14 -8.44 30.45 4.45
C ASN A 14 -8.78 30.98 3.04
N ALA A 15 -10.02 30.72 2.59
CA ALA A 15 -10.51 31.00 1.24
C ALA A 15 -9.75 30.30 0.08
N THR A 16 -8.80 29.41 0.38
CA THR A 16 -8.11 28.58 -0.61
C THR A 16 -8.89 27.26 -0.81
N PRO A 17 -9.49 27.01 -1.97
CA PRO A 17 -10.19 25.76 -2.24
C PRO A 17 -9.21 24.59 -2.31
N LEU A 18 -9.58 23.44 -1.73
CA LEU A 18 -8.79 22.22 -1.75
C LEU A 18 -9.36 21.24 -2.78
N ILE A 19 -8.46 20.61 -3.53
CA ILE A 19 -8.80 19.54 -4.47
C ILE A 19 -8.90 18.23 -3.69
N ILE A 20 -10.04 17.56 -3.81
CA ILE A 20 -10.26 16.24 -3.20
C ILE A 20 -9.97 15.18 -4.25
N ASP A 21 -8.88 14.44 -4.05
CA ASP A 21 -8.61 13.23 -4.82
C ASP A 21 -9.55 12.11 -4.35
N ARG A 22 -10.42 11.68 -5.26
CA ARG A 22 -11.43 10.64 -5.01
C ARG A 22 -10.98 9.26 -5.50
N GLY A 23 -9.88 9.17 -6.26
CA GLY A 23 -9.50 7.94 -6.94
C GLY A 23 -10.63 7.31 -7.76
N GLU A 24 -10.49 6.03 -8.08
CA GLU A 24 -11.47 5.29 -8.88
C GLU A 24 -12.63 4.72 -8.04
N ASN A 25 -12.36 4.35 -6.78
CA ASN A 25 -13.31 3.65 -5.90
C ASN A 25 -13.47 4.36 -4.55
N LYS A 26 -14.62 4.18 -3.90
CA LYS A 26 -14.94 4.79 -2.58
C LYS A 26 -13.94 4.46 -1.46
N THR A 27 -13.17 3.37 -1.60
CA THR A 27 -12.13 2.96 -0.64
C THR A 27 -10.80 3.68 -0.83
N SER A 28 -10.62 4.40 -1.94
CA SER A 28 -9.38 5.11 -2.28
C SER A 28 -9.30 6.52 -1.68
N HIS A 29 -10.38 7.01 -1.10
CA HIS A 29 -10.44 8.34 -0.50
C HIS A 29 -9.41 8.49 0.63
N LYS A 30 -8.66 9.60 0.61
CA LYS A 30 -7.64 9.93 1.61
C LYS A 30 -8.01 11.18 2.41
N PRO A 31 -7.59 11.29 3.68
CA PRO A 31 -7.72 12.53 4.44
C PRO A 31 -7.02 13.69 3.74
N LEU A 32 -7.62 14.89 3.80
CA LEU A 32 -6.99 16.11 3.27
C LEU A 32 -5.88 16.59 4.19
N HIS A 33 -4.75 16.97 3.60
CA HIS A 33 -3.64 17.54 4.33
C HIS A 33 -3.72 19.07 4.25
N LEU A 34 -3.96 19.71 5.40
CA LEU A 34 -4.19 21.16 5.45
C LEU A 34 -2.91 21.97 5.70
N LYS A 35 -1.79 21.32 6.03
CA LYS A 35 -0.59 22.00 6.56
C LYS A 35 -0.05 23.10 5.64
N GLU A 36 -0.12 22.89 4.32
CA GLU A 36 0.43 23.82 3.33
C GLU A 36 -0.40 25.10 3.17
N VAL A 37 -1.68 25.06 3.53
CA VAL A 37 -2.61 26.21 3.44
C VAL A 37 -2.91 26.84 4.80
N CYS A 38 -2.37 26.25 5.88
CA CYS A 38 -2.50 26.78 7.22
C CYS A 38 -1.53 27.94 7.48
N GLN A 39 -2.00 28.92 8.25
CA GLN A 39 -1.24 30.07 8.72
C GLN A 39 -1.04 30.00 10.23
N ALA A 40 -0.05 30.74 10.75
CA ALA A 40 0.12 30.89 12.19
C ALA A 40 -1.10 31.61 12.79
N GLY A 41 -1.57 31.14 13.94
CA GLY A 41 -2.76 31.70 14.59
C GLY A 41 -4.06 31.11 14.06
N ARG A 42 -4.97 31.96 13.59
CA ARG A 42 -6.34 31.57 13.23
C ARG A 42 -6.42 31.06 11.80
N ASN A 43 -7.03 29.89 11.64
CA ASN A 43 -7.38 29.32 10.34
C ASN A 43 -8.90 29.16 10.23
N MET A 44 -9.46 29.44 9.06
CA MET A 44 -10.88 29.25 8.78
C MET A 44 -11.04 28.09 7.81
N ILE A 45 -11.80 27.07 8.21
CA ILE A 45 -12.11 25.91 7.36
C ILE A 45 -13.60 25.99 7.01
N GLN A 46 -13.93 25.99 5.73
CA GLN A 46 -15.29 26.01 5.23
C GLN A 46 -15.59 24.68 4.52
N ILE A 47 -16.65 24.01 4.97
CA ILE A 47 -17.09 22.69 4.50
C ILE A 47 -18.62 22.66 4.43
N THR A 48 -19.18 21.99 3.43
CA THR A 48 -20.63 21.82 3.27
C THR A 48 -21.13 20.45 3.77
N SER A 49 -22.07 20.50 4.73
CA SER A 49 -23.07 19.46 5.05
C SER A 49 -22.63 18.00 5.23
N HIS A 50 -21.58 17.71 6.03
CA HIS A 50 -21.21 16.34 6.44
C HIS A 50 -20.49 16.32 7.81
N LEU A 51 -20.38 15.14 8.44
CA LEU A 51 -19.53 14.93 9.61
C LEU A 51 -18.06 14.90 9.19
N PHE A 52 -17.22 15.67 9.87
CA PHE A 52 -15.79 15.69 9.65
C PHE A 52 -15.02 15.59 10.96
N LEU A 53 -13.76 15.18 10.86
CA LEU A 53 -12.84 15.14 11.97
C LEU A 53 -11.56 15.88 11.60
N LEU A 54 -11.17 16.83 12.43
CA LEU A 54 -9.88 17.49 12.34
C LEU A 54 -8.91 16.83 13.32
N GLN A 55 -7.76 16.37 12.82
CA GLN A 55 -6.76 15.71 13.65
C GLN A 55 -5.37 16.28 13.38
N LEU A 56 -4.62 16.48 14.46
CA LEU A 56 -3.18 16.65 14.39
C LEU A 56 -2.53 15.27 14.33
N VAL A 57 -1.82 14.98 13.25
CA VAL A 57 -1.21 13.66 13.03
C VAL A 57 0.30 13.76 12.88
N HIS A 58 1.01 12.76 13.40
CA HIS A 58 2.42 12.56 13.10
C HIS A 58 2.56 11.80 11.78
N ARG A 59 3.40 12.31 10.87
CA ARG A 59 3.74 11.63 9.61
C ARG A 59 5.18 11.12 9.67
N PRO A 60 5.40 9.83 9.98
CA PRO A 60 6.73 9.26 9.96
C PRO A 60 7.27 9.27 8.52
N THR A 61 8.58 9.48 8.38
CA THR A 61 9.25 9.51 7.09
C THR A 61 9.40 8.10 6.52
N VAL A 62 9.50 7.97 5.20
CA VAL A 62 9.81 6.68 4.54
C VAL A 62 11.06 6.05 5.15
N ARG A 63 12.09 6.86 5.42
CA ARG A 63 13.32 6.40 6.07
C ARG A 63 13.06 5.79 7.45
N SER A 64 12.27 6.47 8.29
CA SER A 64 11.93 5.97 9.63
C SER A 64 11.14 4.67 9.56
N VAL A 65 10.19 4.56 8.63
CA VAL A 65 9.40 3.34 8.42
C VAL A 65 10.30 2.21 7.94
N LEU A 66 11.16 2.46 6.94
CA LEU A 66 12.08 1.47 6.40
C LEU A 66 13.05 0.95 7.45
N GLN A 67 13.62 1.84 8.27
CA GLN A 67 14.49 1.44 9.38
C GLN A 67 13.75 0.54 10.39
N GLY A 68 12.47 0.83 10.65
CA GLY A 68 11.61 -0.02 11.47
C GLY A 68 11.39 -1.41 10.86
N LEU A 69 11.11 -1.48 9.56
CA LEU A 69 10.92 -2.74 8.84
C LEU A 69 12.19 -3.60 8.87
N LEU A 70 13.34 -3.01 8.54
CA LEU A 70 14.63 -3.70 8.51
C LEU A 70 15.04 -4.24 9.89
N ARG A 71 14.66 -3.59 10.99
CA ARG A 71 15.03 -4.05 12.33
C ARG A 71 14.05 -5.05 12.93
N LYS A 72 12.76 -4.95 12.60
CA LYS A 72 11.70 -5.66 13.35
C LYS A 72 10.86 -6.62 12.51
N ARG A 73 10.98 -6.57 11.18
CA ARG A 73 10.06 -7.27 10.26
C ARG A 73 10.79 -8.01 9.14
N LEU A 74 12.07 -8.34 9.32
CA LEU A 74 12.77 -9.23 8.39
C LEU A 74 12.18 -10.64 8.46
N LEU A 75 12.02 -11.27 7.30
CA LEU A 75 11.58 -12.66 7.21
C LEU A 75 12.74 -13.57 7.67
N PRO A 76 12.52 -14.49 8.64
CA PRO A 76 13.57 -15.40 9.10
C PRO A 76 14.10 -16.29 7.98
N LEU A 77 15.39 -16.62 8.05
CA LEU A 77 16.07 -17.47 7.06
C LEU A 77 15.41 -18.83 6.92
N ASP A 78 15.01 -19.45 8.03
CA ASP A 78 14.38 -20.78 8.01
C ASP A 78 13.06 -20.79 7.24
N HIS A 79 12.28 -19.71 7.33
CA HIS A 79 11.04 -19.56 6.55
C HIS A 79 11.34 -19.43 5.06
N CYS A 80 12.39 -18.67 4.70
CA CYS A 80 12.85 -18.57 3.32
C CYS A 80 13.33 -19.92 2.78
N ALA A 81 14.17 -20.63 3.51
CA ALA A 81 14.72 -21.93 3.14
C ALA A 81 13.63 -22.99 2.97
N ALA A 82 12.67 -23.05 3.91
CA ALA A 82 11.52 -23.95 3.82
C ALA A 82 10.66 -23.66 2.58
N LYS A 83 10.42 -22.38 2.27
CA LYS A 83 9.68 -21.99 1.07
C LYS A 83 10.41 -22.40 -0.22
N ILE A 84 11.73 -22.21 -0.27
CA ILE A 84 12.55 -22.62 -1.43
C ILE A 84 12.49 -24.14 -1.60
N LYS A 85 12.75 -24.92 -0.54
CA LYS A 85 12.67 -26.39 -0.57
C LYS A 85 11.31 -26.88 -1.07
N ARG A 86 10.22 -26.29 -0.55
CA ARG A 86 8.86 -26.63 -0.97
C ARG A 86 8.62 -26.40 -2.47
N ASN A 87 9.22 -25.37 -3.08
CA ASN A 87 9.09 -25.16 -4.53
C ASN A 87 9.75 -26.29 -5.33
N PHE A 88 10.90 -26.78 -4.88
CA PHE A 88 11.60 -27.90 -5.52
C PHE A 88 10.90 -29.25 -5.28
N THR A 89 10.30 -29.47 -4.11
CA THR A 89 9.55 -30.69 -3.82
C THR A 89 8.16 -30.72 -4.50
N ASN A 90 7.48 -29.57 -4.61
CA ASN A 90 6.14 -29.50 -5.21
C ASN A 90 6.13 -29.55 -6.74
N GLY A 91 7.29 -29.43 -7.41
CA GLY A 91 7.42 -29.68 -8.85
C GLY A 91 7.25 -31.15 -9.23
N SER A 92 7.14 -32.07 -8.26
CA SER A 92 7.11 -33.52 -8.46
C SER A 92 5.71 -34.16 -8.53
N LEU A 93 4.58 -33.43 -8.40
CA LEU A 93 3.22 -33.99 -8.50
C LEU A 93 2.21 -33.01 -9.15
N PRO A 94 1.15 -33.50 -9.82
CA PRO A 94 0.78 -33.02 -11.17
C PRO A 94 -0.22 -31.86 -11.24
N ALA A 95 -0.11 -31.12 -12.35
CA ALA A 95 -1.17 -30.43 -13.09
C ALA A 95 -2.29 -29.73 -12.29
N ASN A 96 -2.18 -28.41 -12.11
CA ASN A 96 -3.22 -27.48 -12.56
C ASN A 96 -2.83 -26.00 -12.36
N GLN A 97 -2.44 -25.35 -13.45
CA GLN A 97 -3.12 -24.17 -14.03
C GLN A 97 -2.16 -23.39 -14.93
N SER A 98 -2.37 -23.60 -16.24
CA SER A 98 -2.16 -22.67 -17.34
C SER A 98 -0.87 -21.84 -17.37
N ASN A 99 0.20 -22.42 -17.93
CA ASN A 99 0.71 -21.96 -19.23
C ASN A 99 1.91 -22.80 -19.70
N GLN A 100 1.77 -23.31 -20.94
CA GLN A 100 2.81 -23.68 -21.89
C GLN A 100 3.69 -24.93 -21.59
N THR A 101 3.35 -25.99 -22.33
CA THR A 101 4.26 -26.95 -22.98
C THR A 101 5.50 -27.39 -22.20
N ALA A 102 5.37 -28.49 -21.45
CA ALA A 102 6.49 -29.37 -21.13
C ALA A 102 6.09 -30.79 -21.52
N VAL A 103 6.70 -31.26 -22.61
CA VAL A 103 6.73 -32.63 -23.09
C VAL A 103 7.32 -33.54 -22.01
N GLU A 104 6.84 -34.77 -21.98
CA GLU A 104 7.33 -35.90 -21.20
C GLU A 104 8.86 -35.98 -21.18
N GLU A 105 9.48 -35.66 -20.05
CA GLU A 105 10.72 -36.26 -19.53
C GLU A 105 10.94 -35.66 -18.13
N GLY A 106 11.18 -36.53 -17.13
CA GLY A 106 11.33 -36.16 -15.73
C GLY A 106 12.60 -35.37 -15.44
N VAL A 107 12.63 -34.10 -15.85
CA VAL A 107 13.69 -33.17 -15.47
C VAL A 107 13.32 -32.58 -14.12
N GLU A 108 13.92 -33.10 -13.05
CA GLU A 108 13.85 -32.46 -11.73
C GLU A 108 14.29 -31.00 -11.89
N GLN A 109 13.48 -30.07 -11.37
CA GLN A 109 13.83 -28.67 -11.41
C GLN A 109 15.08 -28.44 -10.53
N THR A 110 16.25 -28.23 -11.13
CA THR A 110 17.51 -28.06 -10.40
C THR A 110 17.82 -26.61 -10.05
N ALA A 111 17.11 -25.64 -10.67
CA ALA A 111 17.32 -24.22 -10.44
C ALA A 111 16.04 -23.39 -10.63
N ILE A 112 15.99 -22.24 -9.97
CA ILE A 112 14.94 -21.22 -10.11
C ILE A 112 15.62 -19.88 -10.37
N LYS A 113 15.21 -19.19 -11.44
CA LYS A 113 15.67 -17.84 -11.75
C LYS A 113 14.79 -16.83 -11.02
N VAL A 114 15.42 -15.94 -10.25
CA VAL A 114 14.73 -14.87 -9.52
C VAL A 114 15.27 -13.51 -9.99
N SER A 115 14.36 -12.60 -10.33
CA SER A 115 14.72 -11.21 -10.60
C SER A 115 14.99 -10.50 -9.27
N LEU A 116 16.10 -9.76 -9.20
CA LEU A 116 16.43 -8.90 -8.06
C LEU A 116 15.93 -7.45 -8.26
N LYS A 117 15.24 -7.18 -9.38
CA LYS A 117 14.60 -5.87 -9.61
C LYS A 117 13.32 -5.78 -8.77
N CYS A 118 13.15 -4.64 -8.11
CA CYS A 118 11.89 -4.25 -7.47
C CYS A 118 10.81 -3.98 -8.51
#